data_AF-A0A1S8QXX8-F1
#
_entry.id   AF-A0A1S8QXX8-F1
#
_cell.length_a   1.000
_cell.length_b   1.000
_cell.length_c   1.000
_cell.angle_alpha   90.00
_cell.angle_beta   90.00
_cell.angle_gamma   90.00
#
_symmetry.space_group_name_H-M   'P 1'
#
loop_
_entity.id
_entity.type
_entity.pdbx_description
1 polymer ?
#
loop_
_entity_poly.entity_id
_entity_poly.type
_entity_poly.pdbx_seq_one_letter_code
_entity_poly.pdbx_strand_id
1 'polypeptide(L)' 'MKSYSLRFKQENMLCHRCLMNVVKTLSSIQGLLGVDVSLESKKIKVIYRDKEISRDDIKEIVNRSILSGKVVKLKH' A
#
# COMPACT_ATOMS: atom_id res chain seq x y z
N MET A 1 -18.86 -0.74 11.86
CA MET A 1 -18.02 -0.50 10.66
C MET A 1 -17.11 -1.70 10.46
N LYS A 2 -17.03 -2.29 9.26
CA LYS A 2 -16.16 -3.47 9.00
C LYS A 2 -14.80 -3.00 8.49
N SER A 3 -13.73 -3.50 9.10
CA SER A 3 -12.34 -3.29 8.68
C SER A 3 -11.82 -4.55 7.99
N TYR A 4 -11.06 -4.36 6.91
CA TYR A 4 -10.50 -5.43 6.10
C TYR A 4 -8.99 -5.38 6.20
N SER A 5 -8.35 -6.55 6.27
CA SER A 5 -6.90 -6.67 6.24
C SER A 5 -6.45 -7.42 5.00
N LEU A 6 -5.69 -6.77 4.13
CA LEU A 6 -5.07 -7.37 2.97
C LEU A 6 -3.59 -7.62 3.25
N ARG A 7 -3.11 -8.83 2.95
CA ARG A 7 -1.69 -9.18 3.06
C ARG A 7 -1.21 -9.80 1.76
N PHE A 8 -0.10 -9.30 1.24
CA PHE A 8 0.52 -9.84 0.04
C PHE A 8 2.04 -9.70 0.10
N LYS A 9 2.74 -10.55 -0.64
CA LYS A 9 4.18 -10.43 -0.83
C LYS A 9 4.45 -9.51 -2.01
N GLN A 10 5.47 -8.65 -1.90
CA GLN A 10 5.95 -7.85 -3.02
C GLN A 10 7.47 -7.92 -3.09
N GLU A 11 7.98 -8.57 -4.12
CA GLU A 11 9.42 -8.77 -4.26
C GLU A 11 10.14 -7.56 -4.87
N ASN A 12 9.42 -6.72 -5.60
CA ASN A 12 9.95 -5.51 -6.23
C ASN A 12 10.23 -4.35 -5.24
N MET A 13 10.00 -4.52 -3.93
CA MET A 13 10.39 -3.54 -2.91
C MET A 13 11.81 -3.82 -2.40
N LEU A 14 12.80 -3.69 -3.28
CA LEU A 14 14.20 -3.98 -2.96
C LEU A 14 14.93 -2.81 -2.30
N CYS A 15 14.37 -1.59 -2.39
CA CYS A 15 15.03 -0.38 -1.89
C CYS A 15 14.22 0.28 -0.76
N HIS A 16 14.91 0.72 0.29
CA HIS A 16 14.33 1.52 1.38
C HIS A 16 13.53 2.73 0.85
N ARG A 17 13.98 3.33 -0.27
CA ARG A 17 13.28 4.46 -0.89
C ARG A 17 11.93 4.08 -1.49
N CYS A 18 11.84 2.92 -2.15
CA CYS A 18 10.59 2.40 -2.69
C CYS A 18 9.62 2.01 -1.56
N LEU A 19 10.13 1.41 -0.49
CA LEU A 19 9.36 1.11 0.71
C LEU A 19 8.72 2.36 1.30
N MET A 20 9.53 3.40 1.52
CA MET A 20 9.06 4.68 2.09
C MET A 20 7.97 5.31 1.22
N ASN A 21 8.13 5.26 -0.10
CA ASN A 21 7.13 5.78 -1.03
C ASN A 21 5.82 5.01 -0.96
N VAL A 22 5.88 3.68 -0.88
CA VAL A 22 4.71 2.81 -0.75
C VAL A 22 3.98 3.09 0.56
N VAL A 23 4.70 3.14 1.68
CA VAL A 23 4.11 3.43 3.00
C VAL A 23 3.44 4.81 3.00
N LYS A 24 4.10 5.84 2.43
CA LYS A 24 3.51 7.18 2.29
C LYS A 24 2.29 7.19 1.37
N THR A 25 2.36 6.49 0.25
CA THR A 25 1.29 6.36 -0.73
C THR A 25 0.06 5.72 -0.08
N LEU A 26 0.27 4.59 0.60
CA LEU A 26 -0.79 3.88 1.32
C LEU A 26 -1.34 4.73 2.47
N SER A 27 -0.48 5.40 3.25
CA SER A 27 -0.93 6.29 4.34
C SER A 27 -1.69 7.52 3.84
N SER A 28 -1.52 7.90 2.57
CA SER A 28 -2.25 9.01 1.95
C SER A 28 -3.63 8.60 1.41
N ILE A 29 -4.00 7.32 1.51
CA ILE A 29 -5.31 6.81 1.10
C ILE A 29 -6.35 7.15 2.17
N GLN A 30 -7.46 7.73 1.72
CA GLN A 30 -8.63 7.96 2.58
C GLN A 30 -9.32 6.62 2.89
N GLY A 31 -9.64 6.38 4.16
CA GLY A 31 -10.20 5.10 4.61
C GLY A 31 -9.17 4.03 5.00
N LEU A 32 -7.87 4.33 4.91
CA LEU A 32 -6.81 3.49 5.45
C LEU A 32 -6.77 3.59 6.98
N LEU A 33 -6.75 2.45 7.64
CA LEU A 33 -6.67 2.34 9.10
C LEU A 33 -5.24 2.06 9.58
N GLY A 34 -4.45 1.38 8.77
CA GLY A 34 -3.06 1.07 9.10
C GLY A 34 -2.34 0.39 7.97
N VAL A 35 -1.03 0.61 7.89
CA VAL A 35 -0.12 -0.05 6.96
C VAL A 35 1.08 -0.58 7.73
N ASP A 36 1.46 -1.80 7.42
CA ASP A 36 2.59 -2.49 8.00
C ASP A 36 3.36 -3.16 6.87
N VAL A 37 4.66 -2.88 6.77
CA VAL A 37 5.48 -3.41 5.68
C VAL A 37 6.79 -3.91 6.25
N SER A 38 7.11 -5.16 5.94
CA SER A 38 8.34 -5.82 6.36
C SER A 38 9.24 -6.06 5.16
N LEU A 39 10.37 -5.36 5.10
CA LEU A 39 11.37 -5.55 4.03
C LEU A 39 12.06 -6.92 4.15
N GLU A 40 12.37 -7.38 5.37
CA GLU A 40 12.94 -8.70 5.65
C GLU A 40 12.09 -9.85 5.08
N SER A 41 10.79 -9.80 5.32
CA SER A 41 9.86 -10.83 4.85
C SER A 41 9.27 -10.54 3.46
N LYS A 42 9.60 -9.39 2.86
CA LYS A 42 8.98 -8.86 1.63
C LYS A 42 7.45 -8.90 1.65
N LYS A 43 6.84 -8.61 2.80
CA LYS A 43 5.38 -8.69 3.04
C LYS A 43 4.83 -7.31 3.33
N ILE A 44 3.65 -7.05 2.79
CA ILE A 44 2.87 -5.83 3.03
C ILE A 44 1.53 -6.25 3.61
N LYS A 45 1.13 -5.56 4.66
CA LYS A 45 -0.15 -5.68 5.34
C LYS A 45 -0.82 -4.32 5.35
N VAL A 46 -2.05 -4.27 4.85
CA VAL A 46 -2.84 -3.05 4.74
C VAL A 46 -4.18 -3.29 5.43
N ILE A 47 -4.59 -2.36 6.26
CA ILE A 47 -5.87 -2.38 6.97
C ILE A 47 -6.67 -1.18 6.49
N TYR A 48 -7.87 -1.41 5.96
CA TYR A 48 -8.70 -0.37 5.34
C TYR A 48 -10.19 -0.63 5.56
N ARG A 49 -11.02 0.39 5.27
CA ARG A 49 -12.49 0.30 5.32
C ARG A 49 -13.04 0.08 3.91
N ASP A 50 -13.88 -0.94 3.74
CA ASP A 50 -14.43 -1.44 2.45
C ASP A 50 -15.14 -0.38 1.60
N LYS A 51 -15.60 0.71 2.22
CA LYS A 51 -16.39 1.75 1.53
C LYS A 51 -15.57 2.62 0.58
N GLU A 52 -14.26 2.69 0.73
CA GLU A 52 -13.43 3.70 0.04
C GLU A 52 -12.32 3.09 -0.82
N ILE A 53 -11.97 1.82 -0.60
CA ILE A 53 -10.87 1.20 -1.36
C ILE A 53 -11.09 -0.30 -1.59
N SER A 54 -10.72 -0.77 -2.78
CA SER A 54 -10.71 -2.19 -3.12
C SER A 54 -9.31 -2.79 -3.00
N ARG A 55 -9.26 -4.14 -2.93
CA ARG A 55 -8.00 -4.90 -2.96
C ARG A 55 -7.18 -4.62 -4.23
N ASP A 56 -7.86 -4.32 -5.33
CA ASP A 56 -7.23 -4.04 -6.62
C ASP A 56 -6.56 -2.66 -6.64
N ASP A 57 -7.25 -1.62 -6.15
CA ASP A 57 -6.70 -0.27 -5.98
C ASP A 57 -5.40 -0.27 -5.16
N ILE A 58 -5.39 -1.03 -4.05
CA ILE A 58 -4.20 -1.17 -3.20
C ILE A 58 -3.05 -1.80 -3.97
N LYS A 59 -3.30 -2.86 -4.74
CA LYS A 59 -2.25 -3.52 -5.52
C LYS A 59 -1.74 -2.62 -6.64
N GLU A 60 -2.65 -1.96 -7.36
CA GLU A 60 -2.32 -1.06 -8.44
C GLU A 60 -1.46 0.09 -7.94
N ILE A 61 -1.89 0.80 -6.89
CA ILE A 61 -1.17 1.98 -6.41
C ILE A 61 0.20 1.62 -5.84
N VAL A 62 0.32 0.46 -5.19
CA VAL A 62 1.61 -0.05 -4.72
C VAL A 62 2.54 -0.34 -5.90
N ASN A 63 2.05 -1.01 -6.94
CA ASN A 63 2.84 -1.29 -8.14
C ASN A 63 3.28 0.01 -8.81
N ARG A 64 2.34 0.95 -8.99
CA ARG A 64 2.57 2.26 -9.62
C ARG A 64 3.58 3.11 -8.83
N SER A 65 3.54 3.07 -7.49
CA SER A 65 4.48 3.78 -6.62
C SER A 65 5.91 3.25 -6.75
N ILE A 66 6.08 1.93 -6.93
CA ILE A 66 7.38 1.31 -7.17
C ILE A 66 7.89 1.67 -8.57
N LEU A 67 7.06 1.50 -9.61
CA LEU A 67 7.44 1.78 -11.00
C LEU A 67 7.76 3.26 -11.23
N SER A 68 6.96 4.17 -10.69
CA SER A 68 7.17 5.61 -10.85
C SER A 68 8.24 6.17 -9.91
N GLY A 69 8.65 5.41 -8.88
CA GLY A 69 9.58 5.89 -7.86
C GLY A 69 9.10 7.12 -7.10
N LYS A 70 7.77 7.37 -7.07
CA LYS A 70 7.15 8.56 -6.46
C LYS A 70 5.94 8.17 -5.60
N VAL A 71 5.58 9.06 -4.67
CA VAL A 71 4.35 8.93 -3.88
C VAL A 71 3.16 9.23 -4.79
N VAL A 72 2.26 8.25 -4.92
CA VAL A 72 1.04 8.39 -5.72
C VAL A 72 -0.14 8.58 -4.77
N LYS A 73 -1.16 9.34 -5.19
CA LYS A 73 -2.41 9.45 -4.46
C LYS A 73 -3.52 8.85 -5.31
N LEU A 74 -4.36 8.00 -4.72
CA LEU A 74 -5.63 7.62 -5.33
C LEU A 74 -6.51 8.87 -5.32
N LYS A 75 -6.72 9.44 -6.52
CA LYS A 75 -7.79 10.41 -6.74
C LYS A 75 -9.05 9.59 -7.03
N HIS A 76 -9.98 9.59 -6.10
CA HIS A 76 -11.38 9.27 -6.39
C HIS A 76 -12.13 10.60 -6.50
#